data_AF-A0A8T5QPI6-F1
#
_entry.id   AF-A0A8T5QPI6-F1
#
_cell.length_a   1.000
_cell.length_b   1.000
_cell.length_c   1.000
_cell.angle_alpha   90.00
_cell.angle_beta   90.00
_cell.angle_gamma   90.00
#
_symmetry.space_group_name_H-M   'P 1'
#
loop_
_entity.id
_entity.type
_entity.pdbx_description
1 polymer ?
#
loop_
_entity_poly.entity_id
_entity_poly.type
_entity_poly.pdbx_seq_one_letter_code
_entity_poly.pdbx_strand_id
1 'polypeptide(L)'
;MADKGFFLKVLLPTDDGISISNKGIKNARYYLMYNLSNRSYQLAGKVKCKEYFNNSEFDFHKFEELCKQNRVDQIIDGQKELDIGMVLNELIDIIDKKNELQS
;
A
#
# COMPACT_ATOMS: atom_id res chain seq x y z
N MET A 1 -9.93 24.12 -4.60
CA MET A 1 -8.49 23.79 -4.58
C MET A 1 -8.41 22.29 -4.61
N ALA A 2 -7.89 21.69 -5.67
CA ALA A 2 -7.82 20.23 -5.76
C ALA A 2 -6.57 19.76 -4.99
N ASP A 3 -6.78 19.01 -3.91
CA ASP A 3 -5.80 18.26 -3.13
C ASP A 3 -5.09 17.21 -4.02
N LYS A 4 -4.26 17.69 -4.95
CA LYS A 4 -3.60 16.84 -5.95
C LYS A 4 -2.30 16.32 -5.35
N GLY A 5 -2.31 15.07 -4.91
CA GLY A 5 -1.08 14.40 -4.52
C GLY A 5 -1.22 12.90 -4.44
N PHE A 6 -2.18 12.42 -3.64
CA PHE A 6 -2.24 11.01 -3.26
C PHE A 6 -3.69 10.55 -3.23
N PHE A 7 -3.94 9.41 -3.87
CA PHE A 7 -5.29 8.88 -4.06
C PHE A 7 -5.56 7.66 -3.19
N LEU A 8 -4.53 6.89 -2.83
CA LEU A 8 -4.70 5.65 -2.10
C LEU A 8 -3.47 5.36 -1.24
N LYS A 9 -3.64 5.27 0.09
CA LYS A 9 -2.63 4.75 1.00
C LYS A 9 -2.87 3.26 1.24
N VAL A 10 -1.95 2.44 0.75
CA VAL A 10 -2.03 0.98 0.79
C VAL A 10 -1.04 0.38 1.78
N LEU A 11 -1.49 -0.64 2.51
CA LEU A 11 -0.66 -1.46 3.39
C LEU A 11 -0.52 -2.88 2.83
N LEU A 12 0.71 -3.36 2.74
CA LEU A 12 1.07 -4.66 2.17
C LEU A 12 1.82 -5.50 3.21
N PRO A 13 1.32 -6.69 3.59
CA PRO A 13 2.10 -7.64 4.38
C PRO A 13 3.22 -8.24 3.55
N THR A 14 4.43 -8.35 4.11
CA THR A 14 5.59 -8.93 3.41
C THR A 14 6.52 -9.64 4.40
N ASP A 15 7.23 -10.65 3.91
CA ASP A 15 8.25 -11.37 4.68
C ASP A 15 9.68 -11.01 4.25
N ASP A 16 9.85 -10.49 3.03
CA ASP A 16 11.14 -10.24 2.36
C ASP A 16 11.29 -8.78 1.87
N GLY A 17 10.21 -7.99 1.88
CA GLY A 17 10.18 -6.63 1.39
C GLY A 17 10.02 -6.49 -0.13
N ILE A 18 9.83 -7.59 -0.86
CA ILE A 18 9.75 -7.67 -2.32
C ILE A 18 8.41 -8.26 -2.74
N SER A 19 7.94 -9.28 -2.03
CA SER A 19 6.69 -10.00 -2.32
C SER A 19 5.64 -9.78 -1.23
N ILE A 20 4.37 -9.81 -1.61
CA ILE A 20 3.25 -9.84 -0.67
C ILE A 20 3.25 -11.21 0.00
N SER A 21 3.29 -11.22 1.34
CA SER A 21 3.32 -12.45 2.12
C SER A 21 2.08 -13.28 1.85
N ASN A 22 2.28 -14.55 1.53
CA ASN A 22 1.22 -15.55 1.38
C ASN A 22 0.70 -16.07 2.72
N LYS A 23 1.32 -15.69 3.85
CA LYS A 23 0.91 -16.13 5.20
C LYS A 23 -0.24 -15.29 5.78
N GLY A 24 -0.66 -14.27 5.03
CA GLY A 24 -1.69 -13.34 5.45
C GLY A 24 -1.16 -12.25 6.39
N ILE A 25 -2.00 -11.25 6.63
CA ILE A 25 -1.60 -10.08 7.44
C ILE A 25 -1.16 -10.42 8.86
N LYS A 26 -1.71 -11.48 9.46
CA LYS A 26 -1.42 -11.85 10.85
C LYS A 26 -0.02 -12.44 11.03
N ASN A 27 0.47 -13.15 10.03
CA ASN A 27 1.68 -13.96 10.14
C ASN A 27 2.85 -13.40 9.33
N ALA A 28 2.62 -12.34 8.55
CA ALA A 28 3.68 -11.64 7.85
C ALA A 28 4.64 -10.99 8.85
N ARG A 29 5.94 -11.04 8.57
CA ARG A 29 6.96 -10.43 9.44
C ARG A 29 6.86 -8.91 9.47
N TYR A 30 6.49 -8.30 8.35
CA TYR A 30 6.52 -6.86 8.18
C TYR A 30 5.29 -6.35 7.42
N TYR A 31 5.01 -5.06 7.59
CA TYR A 31 4.08 -4.32 6.75
C TYR A 31 4.81 -3.20 6.03
N LEU A 32 4.57 -3.07 4.73
CA LEU A 32 5.01 -1.94 3.93
C LEU A 32 3.83 -1.05 3.57
N MET A 33 3.99 0.24 3.85
CA MET A 33 2.98 1.23 3.52
C MET A 33 3.45 2.07 2.34
N TYR A 34 2.57 2.20 1.34
CA TYR A 34 2.79 2.96 0.13
C TYR A 34 1.69 4.00 -0.07
N ASN A 35 2.10 5.21 -0.44
CA ASN A 35 1.19 6.26 -0.88
C ASN A 35 1.14 6.23 -2.40
N LEU A 36 0.04 5.75 -2.95
CA LEU A 36 -0.18 5.69 -4.39
C LEU A 36 -0.86 6.95 -4.89
N SER A 37 -0.29 7.46 -5.97
CA SER A 37 -0.82 8.53 -6.80
C SER A 37 -0.87 8.10 -8.25
N ASN A 38 -1.49 8.92 -9.09
CA ASN A 38 -1.39 8.76 -10.54
C ASN A 38 0.08 8.74 -11.00
N ARG A 39 0.35 8.13 -12.16
CA ARG A 39 1.71 7.89 -12.66
C ARG A 39 2.51 9.18 -12.83
N SER A 40 1.86 10.26 -13.27
CA SER A 40 2.48 11.58 -13.44
C SER A 40 3.03 12.15 -12.12
N TYR A 41 2.34 11.95 -10.99
CA TYR A 41 2.82 12.36 -9.66
C TYR A 41 3.92 11.43 -9.12
N GLN A 42 3.91 10.15 -9.50
CA GLN A 42 4.99 9.21 -9.12
C GLN A 42 6.30 9.54 -9.81
N LEU A 43 6.27 9.76 -11.13
CA LEU A 43 7.44 10.09 -11.94
C LEU A 43 8.07 11.43 -11.54
N ALA A 44 7.29 12.34 -10.96
CA ALA A 44 7.80 13.60 -10.41
C ALA A 44 8.61 13.43 -9.11
N GLY A 45 8.87 12.20 -8.64
CA GLY A 45 9.69 11.92 -7.45
C GLY A 45 9.05 12.37 -6.14
N LYS A 46 7.75 12.71 -6.15
CA LYS A 46 7.00 13.15 -4.96
C LYS A 46 6.53 11.98 -4.10
N VAL A 47 6.66 10.75 -4.58
CA VAL A 47 6.32 9.54 -3.83
C VAL A 47 7.53 9.12 -3.00
N LYS A 48 7.54 9.57 -1.75
CA LYS A 48 8.36 9.00 -0.67
C LYS A 48 7.40 8.28 0.26
N CYS A 49 7.25 6.97 0.18
CA CYS A 49 6.86 6.23 1.38
C CYS A 49 7.17 4.76 1.22
N LYS A 50 8.16 4.32 2.00
CA LYS A 50 8.30 2.97 2.51
C LYS A 50 8.36 3.13 4.02
N GLU A 51 7.21 3.23 4.66
CA GLU A 51 7.16 3.06 6.11
C GLU A 51 7.07 1.56 6.39
N TYR A 52 7.93 1.11 7.30
CA TYR A 52 8.12 -0.27 7.67
C TYR A 52 7.64 -0.45 9.10
N PHE A 53 6.81 -1.47 9.31
CA PHE A 53 6.32 -1.83 10.62
C PHE A 53 6.66 -3.29 10.90
N ASN A 54 7.24 -3.54 12.07
CA ASN A 54 7.52 -4.89 12.54
C ASN A 54 6.26 -5.54 13.10
N ASN A 55 6.02 -6.78 12.72
CA ASN A 55 4.96 -7.61 13.26
C ASN A 55 5.57 -8.83 13.96
N SER A 56 6.13 -8.62 15.16
CA SER A 56 6.71 -9.69 15.98
C SER A 56 5.64 -10.56 16.66
N GLU A 57 4.54 -9.93 17.10
CA GLU A 57 3.36 -10.58 17.65
C GLU A 57 2.13 -9.79 17.19
N PHE A 58 1.29 -10.43 16.38
CA PHE A 58 0.12 -9.77 15.82
C PHE A 58 -0.91 -9.45 16.90
N ASP A 59 -1.13 -8.17 17.10
CA ASP A 59 -2.17 -7.62 17.96
C ASP A 59 -3.16 -6.84 17.10
N PHE A 60 -4.41 -7.30 17.07
CA PHE A 60 -5.45 -6.73 16.23
C PHE A 60 -5.76 -5.27 16.61
N HIS A 61 -5.73 -4.92 17.90
CA HIS A 61 -6.00 -3.55 18.34
C HIS A 61 -4.89 -2.60 17.92
N LYS A 62 -3.63 -3.01 18.08
CA LYS A 62 -2.48 -2.22 17.60
C LYS A 62 -2.48 -2.08 16.09
N PHE A 63 -2.85 -3.14 15.38
CA PHE A 63 -2.98 -3.12 13.92
C PHE A 63 -4.06 -2.15 13.45
N GLU A 64 -5.25 -2.20 14.07
CA GLU A 64 -6.33 -1.24 13.79
C GLU A 64 -5.92 0.20 14.10
N GLU A 65 -5.24 0.42 15.23
CA GLU A 65 -4.76 1.74 15.62
C GLU A 65 -3.73 2.26 14.61
N LEU A 66 -2.80 1.42 14.16
CA LEU A 66 -1.84 1.73 13.10
C LEU A 66 -2.55 2.13 11.81
N CYS A 67 -3.57 1.36 11.38
CA CYS A 67 -4.34 1.68 10.18
C CYS A 67 -5.07 3.02 10.31
N LYS A 68 -5.68 3.29 11.48
CA LYS A 68 -6.39 4.54 11.75
C LYS A 68 -5.45 5.75 11.82
N GLN A 69 -4.37 5.66 12.60
CA GLN A 69 -3.38 6.73 12.77
C GLN A 69 -2.76 7.12 11.43
N ASN A 70 -2.44 6.13 10.60
CA ASN A 70 -1.84 6.36 9.30
C ASN A 70 -2.85 6.65 8.20
N ARG A 71 -4.17 6.52 8.45
CA ARG A 71 -5.23 6.67 7.45
C ARG A 71 -5.02 5.72 6.26
N VAL A 72 -4.79 4.44 6.55
CA VAL A 72 -4.69 3.40 5.53
C VAL A 72 -6.05 3.26 4.86
N ASP A 73 -6.10 3.46 3.55
CA ASP A 73 -7.32 3.34 2.76
C ASP A 73 -7.60 1.88 2.39
N GLN A 74 -6.55 1.12 2.09
CA GLN A 74 -6.68 -0.26 1.63
C GLN A 74 -5.55 -1.16 2.13
N ILE A 75 -5.90 -2.39 2.46
CA ILE A 75 -4.97 -3.45 2.78
C ILE A 75 -5.02 -4.45 1.62
N ILE A 76 -3.88 -4.78 1.03
CA ILE A 76 -3.80 -5.81 0.01
C ILE A 76 -3.18 -7.05 0.65
N ASP A 77 -4.02 -8.04 0.92
CA ASP A 77 -3.57 -9.32 1.45
C ASP A 77 -3.52 -10.36 0.32
N GLY A 78 -2.37 -11.04 0.19
CA GLY A 78 -2.13 -12.00 -0.87
C GLY A 78 -2.49 -13.41 -0.42
N GLN A 79 -3.42 -14.08 -1.10
CA GLN A 79 -3.60 -15.53 -0.95
C GLN A 79 -2.50 -16.33 -1.66
N LYS A 80 -1.67 -15.67 -2.48
CA LYS A 80 -0.50 -16.19 -3.18
C LYS A 80 0.61 -15.16 -3.09
N GLU A 81 1.85 -15.63 -3.19
CA GLU A 81 3.02 -14.75 -3.26
C GLU A 81 2.95 -13.94 -4.56
N LEU A 82 2.81 -12.62 -4.43
CA LEU A 82 2.70 -11.69 -5.54
C LEU A 82 3.82 -10.66 -5.44
N ASP A 83 4.41 -10.28 -6.56
CA ASP A 83 5.39 -9.21 -6.60
C ASP A 83 4.74 -7.87 -6.24
N ILE A 84 5.31 -7.17 -5.25
CA ILE A 84 4.77 -5.89 -4.79
C ILE A 84 4.82 -4.85 -5.91
N GLY A 85 5.90 -4.82 -6.69
CA GLY A 85 6.06 -3.87 -7.80
C GLY A 85 4.98 -4.03 -8.86
N MET A 86 4.64 -5.27 -9.23
CA MET A 86 3.54 -5.58 -10.14
C MET A 86 2.21 -5.08 -9.59
N VAL A 87 1.88 -5.41 -8.34
CA VAL A 87 0.60 -5.01 -7.71
C VAL A 87 0.49 -3.49 -7.60
N LEU A 88 1.56 -2.80 -7.21
CA LEU A 88 1.56 -1.34 -7.15
C LEU A 88 1.35 -0.72 -8.55
N ASN A 89 1.98 -1.25 -9.59
CA ASN A 89 1.77 -0.78 -10.96
C ASN A 89 0.32 -0.95 -11.44
N GLU A 90 -0.31 -2.09 -11.16
CA GLU A 90 -1.72 -2.30 -11.50
C GLU A 90 -2.63 -1.32 -10.76
N LEU A 91 -2.38 -1.07 -9.47
CA LEU A 91 -3.16 -0.10 -8.70
C LEU A 91 -3.00 1.33 -9.25
N ILE A 92 -1.81 1.69 -9.71
CA ILE A 92 -1.55 2.98 -10.38
C ILE A 92 -2.33 3.07 -11.68
N ASP A 93 -2.32 2.03 -12.52
CA ASP A 93 -3.08 2.00 -13.77
C ASP A 93 -4.58 2.14 -13.52
N ILE A 94 -5.11 1.54 -12.44
CA ILE A 94 -6.51 1.72 -12.03
C ILE A 94 -6.80 3.16 -11.61
N ILE A 95 -5.90 3.79 -10.85
CA ILE A 95 -6.02 5.19 -10.43
C ILE A 95 -6.01 6.12 -11.66
N ASP A 96 -5.12 5.88 -12.61
CA ASP A 96 -5.02 6.65 -13.86
C ASP A 96 -6.33 6.53 -14.66
N LYS A 97 -6.83 5.31 -14.89
CA LYS A 97 -8.12 5.08 -15.59
C LYS A 97 -9.31 5.75 -14.91
N LYS A 98 -9.37 5.76 -13.57
CA LYS A 98 -10.43 6.44 -12.83
C LYS A 98 -10.38 7.96 -13.03
N ASN A 99 -9.19 8.55 -13.06
CA ASN A 99 -9.03 9.98 -13.33
C ASN A 99 -9.47 10.35 -14.75
N GLU A 100 -9.18 9.51 -15.74
CA GLU A 100 -9.61 9.71 -17.13
C GLU A 100 -11.13 9.65 -17.29
N LEU A 101 -11.82 8.73 -16.60
CA LEU A 101 -13.28 8.60 -16.65
C LEU A 101 -14.04 9.72 -15.93
N GLN A 102 -13.37 10.48 -15.06
CA GLN A 102 -13.95 11.61 -14.31
C GLN A 102 -13.61 12.97 -14.93
N SER A 103 -12.84 13.00 -16.02
CA SER A 103 -12.45 14.20 -16.77
C SER A 103 -13.34 14.41 -17.98
#